data_AF-W5SWC2-F1
#
_entry.id   AF-W5SWC2-F1
#
_cell.length_a   1.000
_cell.length_b   1.000
_cell.length_c   1.000
_cell.angle_alpha   90.00
_cell.angle_beta   90.00
_cell.angle_gamma   90.00
#
_symmetry.space_group_name_H-M   'P 1'
#
loop_
_entity.id
_entity.type
_entity.pdbx_description
1 polymer ?
#
loop_
_entity_poly.entity_id
_entity_poly.type
_entity_poly.pdbx_seq_one_letter_code
_entity_poly.pdbx_strand_id
1 'polypeptide(L)'
;MKLSTAKTSVEILNKFTDIIKNNNQNKNTATYINIFTKVVNYFYCLYEASVYQMEQKEAIKLLSEIEEILRINIEIIETADEYDELSKYISQLRAKRNKIMSTYIKMLKEA
;
A
#
# COMPACT_ATOMS: atom_id res chain seq x y z
N MET A 1 12.83 0.05 10.90
CA MET A 1 13.09 -0.38 9.52
C MET A 1 14.22 0.48 8.99
N LYS A 2 15.23 -0.10 8.34
CA LYS A 2 16.30 0.69 7.70
C LYS A 2 15.74 1.34 6.42
N LEU A 3 16.27 2.49 6.01
CA LEU A 3 15.86 3.17 4.77
C LEU A 3 15.96 2.26 3.54
N SER A 4 16.99 1.41 3.46
CA SER A 4 17.14 0.43 2.38
C SER A 4 15.95 -0.54 2.31
N THR A 5 15.50 -1.05 3.46
CA THR A 5 14.32 -1.92 3.56
C THR A 5 13.04 -1.18 3.14
N ALA A 6 12.90 0.09 3.51
CA ALA A 6 11.77 0.92 3.11
C ALA A 6 11.70 1.08 1.57
N LYS A 7 12.83 1.43 0.94
CA LYS A 7 12.96 1.56 -0.52
C LYS A 7 12.62 0.25 -1.24
N THR A 8 13.18 -0.87 -0.79
CA THR A 8 12.86 -2.19 -1.34
C THR A 8 11.37 -2.54 -1.20
N SER A 9 10.74 -2.12 -0.10
CA SER A 9 9.30 -2.36 0.12
C SER A 9 8.46 -1.60 -0.91
N VAL A 10 8.78 -0.32 -1.14
CA VAL A 10 8.13 0.50 -2.18
C VAL A 10 8.36 -0.07 -3.57
N GLU A 11 9.58 -0.51 -3.90
CA GLU A 11 9.88 -1.15 -5.19
C GLU A 11 9.06 -2.43 -5.41
N ILE A 12 8.94 -3.27 -4.39
CA ILE A 12 8.12 -4.50 -4.47
C ILE A 12 6.65 -4.15 -4.71
N LEU A 13 6.12 -3.19 -3.95
CA LEU A 13 4.74 -2.75 -4.09
C LEU A 13 4.45 -2.15 -5.48
N ASN A 14 5.38 -1.38 -6.04
CA ASN A 14 5.27 -0.86 -7.40
C ASN A 14 5.27 -1.99 -8.43
N LYS A 15 6.15 -3.01 -8.29
CA LYS A 15 6.14 -4.18 -9.18
C LYS A 15 4.80 -4.93 -9.14
N PHE A 16 4.19 -5.08 -7.97
CA PHE A 16 2.83 -5.63 -7.88
C PHE A 16 1.83 -4.77 -8.65
N THR A 17 1.87 -3.46 -8.42
CA THR A 17 0.99 -2.50 -9.10
C THR A 17 1.11 -2.59 -10.62
N ASP A 18 2.33 -2.74 -11.16
CA ASP A 18 2.57 -2.90 -12.59
C ASP A 18 2.04 -4.26 -13.12
N ILE A 19 2.13 -5.33 -12.34
CA ILE A 19 1.58 -6.64 -12.70
C ILE A 19 0.08 -6.55 -12.90
N ILE A 20 -0.67 -5.91 -11.99
CA ILE A 20 -2.12 -5.81 -12.12
C ILE A 20 -2.53 -4.83 -13.22
N LYS A 21 -1.81 -3.71 -13.40
CA LYS A 21 -2.05 -2.77 -14.52
C LYS A 21 -1.93 -3.45 -15.89
N ASN A 22 -0.96 -4.35 -16.04
CA ASN A 22 -0.68 -5.01 -17.32
C ASN A 22 -1.52 -6.29 -17.54
N ASN A 23 -2.08 -6.88 -16.49
CA ASN A 23 -2.90 -8.10 -16.55
C ASN A 23 -4.41 -7.83 -16.57
N ASN A 24 -4.87 -6.77 -17.22
CA ASN A 24 -6.29 -6.42 -17.46
C ASN A 24 -7.09 -7.48 -18.28
N GLN A 25 -6.67 -8.76 -18.28
CA GLN A 25 -7.33 -9.87 -18.97
C GLN A 25 -7.58 -11.05 -17.99
N ASN A 26 -8.43 -10.81 -17.00
CA ASN A 26 -9.52 -11.70 -16.57
C ASN A 26 -9.25 -13.16 -16.16
N LYS A 27 -8.07 -13.55 -15.64
CA LYS A 27 -7.90 -14.94 -15.14
C LYS A 27 -7.29 -15.15 -13.75
N ASN A 28 -6.83 -14.12 -13.04
CA ASN A 28 -6.17 -14.32 -11.74
C ASN A 28 -6.24 -13.13 -10.76
N THR A 29 -7.26 -12.28 -10.88
CA THR A 29 -7.40 -11.06 -10.06
C THR A 29 -7.52 -11.39 -8.57
N ALA A 30 -8.36 -12.36 -8.17
CA ALA A 30 -8.42 -12.85 -6.80
C ALA A 30 -7.07 -13.33 -6.23
N THR A 31 -6.30 -14.11 -7.02
CA THR A 31 -4.97 -14.60 -6.60
C THR A 31 -3.99 -13.44 -6.40
N TYR A 32 -3.96 -12.49 -7.34
CA TYR A 32 -3.16 -11.28 -7.20
C TYR A 32 -3.53 -10.53 -5.90
N ILE A 33 -4.81 -10.28 -5.66
CA ILE A 33 -5.29 -9.48 -4.52
C ILE A 33 -4.93 -10.15 -3.21
N ASN A 34 -5.05 -11.48 -3.13
CA ASN A 34 -4.66 -12.23 -1.94
C ASN A 34 -3.16 -12.05 -1.64
N ILE A 35 -2.29 -12.20 -2.65
CA ILE A 35 -0.84 -12.03 -2.48
C ILE A 35 -0.51 -10.57 -2.15
N PHE A 36 -1.05 -9.62 -2.91
CA PHE A 36 -0.85 -8.20 -2.70
C PHE A 36 -1.24 -7.79 -1.27
N THR A 37 -2.40 -8.24 -0.79
CA THR A 37 -2.86 -7.96 0.57
C THR A 37 -1.90 -8.50 1.63
N LYS A 38 -1.35 -9.71 1.45
CA LYS A 38 -0.35 -10.27 2.37
C LYS A 38 0.94 -9.44 2.39
N VAL A 39 1.41 -9.03 1.21
CA VAL A 39 2.61 -8.19 1.05
C VAL A 39 2.41 -6.82 1.69
N VAL A 40 1.27 -6.16 1.42
CA VAL A 40 0.88 -4.90 2.06
C VAL A 40 0.79 -5.06 3.57
N ASN A 41 0.16 -6.13 4.07
CA ASN A 41 0.07 -6.38 5.51
C ASN A 41 1.44 -6.47 6.17
N TYR A 42 2.36 -7.21 5.56
CA TYR A 42 3.72 -7.36 6.07
C TYR A 42 4.46 -6.01 6.12
N PHE A 43 4.48 -5.26 5.01
CA PHE A 43 5.14 -3.96 4.97
C PHE A 43 4.49 -2.93 5.89
N TYR A 44 3.17 -2.99 6.03
CA TYR A 44 2.44 -2.13 6.94
C TYR A 44 2.88 -2.33 8.39
N CYS A 45 2.99 -3.58 8.85
CA CYS A 45 3.48 -3.88 10.21
C CYS A 45 4.91 -3.36 10.42
N LEU A 46 5.79 -3.51 9.41
CA LEU A 46 7.17 -3.00 9.49
C LEU A 46 7.22 -1.47 9.54
N TYR A 47 6.38 -0.81 8.76
CA TYR A 47 6.22 0.64 8.76
C TYR A 47 5.74 1.13 10.14
N GLU A 48 4.65 0.57 10.67
CA GLU A 48 4.08 1.00 11.95
C GLU A 48 5.07 0.87 13.10
N ALA A 49 5.86 -0.20 13.10
CA ALA A 49 6.86 -0.45 14.13
C ALA A 49 8.03 0.54 14.10
N SER A 50 8.19 1.33 13.03
CA SER A 50 9.45 2.08 12.85
C SER A 50 9.37 3.47 12.23
N VAL A 51 8.22 3.92 11.74
CA VAL A 51 8.08 5.24 11.11
C VAL A 51 8.54 6.38 12.02
N TYR A 52 8.26 6.29 13.33
CA TYR A 52 8.66 7.30 14.32
C TYR A 52 10.14 7.28 14.68
N GLN A 53 10.88 6.26 14.23
CA GLN A 53 12.33 6.14 14.41
C GLN A 53 13.11 6.58 13.17
N MET A 54 12.43 6.90 12.06
CA MET A 54 13.04 7.39 10.82
C MET A 54 13.19 8.91 10.88
N GLU A 55 14.12 9.46 10.09
CA GLU A 55 14.16 10.91 9.89
C GLU A 55 12.83 11.40 9.32
N GLN A 56 12.29 12.49 9.86
CA GLN A 56 10.94 12.96 9.55
C GLN A 56 10.71 13.15 8.04
N LYS A 57 11.68 13.72 7.33
CA LYS A 57 11.62 13.90 5.87
C LYS A 57 11.52 12.57 5.12
N GLU A 58 12.24 11.54 5.56
CA GLU A 58 12.19 10.20 4.97
C GLU A 58 10.88 9.50 5.29
N ALA A 59 10.39 9.63 6.52
CA ALA A 59 9.10 9.11 6.95
C ALA A 59 7.95 9.70 6.13
N ILE A 60 7.92 11.03 5.95
CA ILE A 60 6.93 11.75 5.15
C ILE A 60 6.96 11.26 3.69
N LYS A 61 8.14 11.13 3.10
CA LYS A 61 8.28 10.62 1.72
C LYS A 61 7.75 9.20 1.58
N LEU A 62 8.17 8.29 2.48
CA LEU A 62 7.72 6.90 2.49
C LEU A 62 6.20 6.79 2.64
N LEU A 63 5.63 7.58 3.55
CA LEU A 63 4.20 7.65 3.79
C LEU A 63 3.41 8.04 2.54
N SER A 64 3.87 9.07 1.84
CA SER A 64 3.26 9.52 0.58
C SER A 64 3.32 8.43 -0.49
N GLU A 65 4.47 7.75 -0.65
CA GLU A 65 4.63 6.71 -1.66
C GLU A 65 3.71 5.50 -1.38
N ILE A 66 3.62 5.05 -0.13
CA ILE A 66 2.75 3.93 0.25
C ILE A 66 1.27 4.32 0.08
N GLU A 67 0.89 5.54 0.44
CA GLU A 67 -0.48 6.05 0.24
C GLU A 67 -0.90 5.96 -1.23
N GLU A 68 -0.05 6.46 -2.13
CA GLU A 68 -0.33 6.49 -3.56
C GLU A 68 -0.44 5.08 -4.16
N ILE A 69 0.48 4.17 -3.78
CA ILE A 69 0.40 2.75 -4.16
C ILE A 69 -0.93 2.15 -3.73
N LEU A 70 -1.34 2.36 -2.48
CA LEU A 70 -2.59 1.80 -1.98
C LEU A 70 -3.79 2.39 -2.72
N ARG A 71 -3.79 3.69 -3.00
CA ARG A 71 -4.84 4.36 -3.78
C ARG A 71 -4.99 3.72 -5.17
N ILE A 72 -3.90 3.59 -5.92
CA ILE A 72 -3.91 3.00 -7.26
C ILE A 72 -4.40 1.55 -7.23
N ASN A 73 -3.92 0.74 -6.29
CA ASN A 73 -4.36 -0.66 -6.20
C ASN A 73 -5.84 -0.78 -5.81
N ILE A 74 -6.33 0.08 -4.91
CA ILE A 74 -7.75 0.15 -4.57
C ILE A 74 -8.58 0.47 -5.83
N GLU A 75 -8.20 1.50 -6.60
CA GLU A 75 -8.90 1.88 -7.84
C GLU A 75 -8.95 0.72 -8.84
N ILE A 76 -7.82 0.03 -9.06
CA ILE A 76 -7.77 -1.11 -9.99
C ILE A 76 -8.67 -2.25 -9.53
N ILE A 77 -8.66 -2.57 -8.23
CA ILE A 77 -9.51 -3.63 -7.66
C ILE A 77 -10.99 -3.25 -7.72
N GLU A 78 -11.34 -1.99 -7.51
CA GLU A 78 -12.71 -1.49 -7.60
C GLU A 78 -13.29 -1.60 -9.02
N THR A 79 -12.43 -1.54 -10.04
CA THR A 79 -12.83 -1.72 -11.44
C THR A 79 -12.84 -3.17 -11.93
N ALA A 80 -12.51 -4.14 -11.06
CA ALA A 80 -12.48 -5.55 -11.44
C ALA A 80 -13.87 -6.20 -11.42
N ASP A 81 -14.10 -7.14 -12.35
CA ASP A 81 -15.36 -7.89 -12.49
C ASP A 81 -15.76 -8.66 -11.20
N GLU A 82 -14.78 -9.00 -10.35
CA GLU A 82 -14.95 -9.76 -9.11
C GLU A 82 -15.23 -8.87 -7.87
N TYR A 83 -15.63 -7.61 -8.05
CA TYR A 83 -15.75 -6.60 -6.98
C TYR A 83 -16.45 -7.10 -5.70
N ASP A 84 -17.59 -7.77 -5.82
CA ASP A 84 -18.39 -8.22 -4.67
C ASP A 84 -17.59 -9.19 -3.77
N GLU A 85 -16.81 -10.08 -4.36
CA GLU A 85 -15.93 -11.03 -3.67
C GLU A 85 -14.70 -10.34 -3.06
N LEU A 86 -14.33 -9.16 -3.58
CA LEU A 86 -13.14 -8.41 -3.23
C LEU A 86 -13.40 -7.26 -2.24
N SER A 87 -14.66 -6.95 -1.97
CA SER A 87 -15.14 -5.86 -1.09
C SER A 87 -14.48 -5.84 0.30
N LYS A 88 -14.23 -7.01 0.90
CA LYS A 88 -13.52 -7.14 2.18
C LYS A 88 -12.06 -6.67 2.08
N TYR A 89 -11.36 -7.03 1.00
CA TYR A 89 -9.96 -6.64 0.78
C TYR A 89 -9.85 -5.14 0.53
N ILE A 90 -10.75 -4.58 -0.28
CA ILE A 90 -10.83 -3.14 -0.53
C ILE A 90 -11.02 -2.37 0.79
N SER A 91 -11.93 -2.83 1.64
CA SER A 91 -12.17 -2.24 2.97
C SER A 91 -10.91 -2.24 3.84
N GLN A 92 -10.15 -3.34 3.84
CA GLN A 92 -8.89 -3.44 4.60
C GLN A 92 -7.81 -2.49 4.05
N LEU A 93 -7.65 -2.41 2.72
CA LEU A 93 -6.69 -1.53 2.09
C LEU A 93 -7.04 -0.05 2.35
N ARG A 94 -8.33 0.32 2.25
CA ARG A 94 -8.81 1.67 2.59
C ARG A 94 -8.52 2.04 4.05
N ALA A 95 -8.75 1.13 4.99
CA ALA A 95 -8.45 1.37 6.40
C ALA A 95 -6.95 1.65 6.63
N LYS A 96 -6.06 0.88 5.98
CA LYS A 96 -4.61 1.09 6.05
C LYS A 96 -4.18 2.42 5.43
N ARG A 97 -4.68 2.72 4.23
CA ARG A 97 -4.44 4.00 3.54
C ARG A 97 -4.85 5.18 4.42
N ASN A 98 -6.04 5.13 5.01
CA ASN A 98 -6.53 6.20 5.89
C ASN A 98 -5.65 6.39 7.13
N LYS A 99 -5.15 5.30 7.72
CA LYS A 99 -4.23 5.39 8.87
C LYS A 99 -2.86 5.94 8.46
N ILE A 100 -2.31 5.52 7.32
CA ILE A 100 -1.09 6.11 6.71
C ILE A 100 -1.28 7.61 6.51
N MET A 101 -2.39 8.03 5.90
CA MET A 101 -2.69 9.44 5.65
C MET A 101 -2.84 10.24 6.95
N SER A 102 -3.46 9.66 7.98
CA SER A 102 -3.56 10.29 9.30
C SER A 102 -2.18 10.50 9.93
N THR A 103 -1.28 9.50 9.87
CA THR A 103 0.09 9.64 10.35
C THR A 103 0.87 10.67 9.54
N TYR A 104 0.73 10.66 8.21
CA TYR A 104 1.34 11.65 7.32
C TYR A 104 0.95 13.08 7.67
N ILE A 105 -0.36 13.36 7.81
CA ILE A 105 -0.85 14.68 8.20
C ILE A 105 -0.31 15.09 9.57
N LYS A 106 -0.23 14.17 10.53
CA LYS A 106 0.33 14.46 11.85
C LYS A 106 1.81 14.86 11.74
N MET A 107 2.61 14.09 11.00
CA MET A 107 4.04 14.37 10.82
C MET A 107 4.29 15.69 10.07
N LEU A 108 3.43 16.06 9.12
CA LEU A 108 3.51 17.35 8.43
C LEU A 108 3.23 18.55 9.35
N LYS A 109 2.33 18.39 10.34
CA LYS A 109 2.02 19.46 11.31
C LYS A 109 3.13 19.65 12.34
N GLU A 110 3.95 18.64 12.53
CA GLU A 110 5.09 18.62 13.46
C GLU A 110 6.42 19.00 12.76
N ALA A 111 6.40 19.28 11.46
CA ALA A 111 7.56 19.67 10.64
C ALA A 111 7.66 21.19 10.48
#